data_AF-A0A5J4Z6U0-F1
#
_entry.id   AF-A0A5J4Z6U0-F1
#
_cell.length_a   1.000
_cell.length_b   1.000
_cell.length_c   1.000
_cell.angle_alpha   90.00
_cell.angle_beta   90.00
_cell.angle_gamma   90.00
#
_symmetry.space_group_name_H-M   'P 1'
#
loop_
_entity.id
_entity.type
_entity.pdbx_description
1 polymer ?
#
loop_
_entity_poly.entity_id
_entity_poly.type
_entity_poly.pdbx_seq_one_letter_code
_entity_poly.pdbx_strand_id
1 'polypeptide(L)'
;MAQEPLVHFSNGRTSVYVANVFVSASGDVRILLWCSWVPLASSDAHLSSHISNGLLDIEFVISATGQVVPCSILSPKQADFTVQIVVCETSSVLANRAEQHSADDAPPLEGVLRVKENLIERLRAKKFDETVPFMSPVELVACRWDAAAGHTPIKRSESGKFSSALVTMIKVSYVGAGLNMKTGPFISERLREWVVYHLALGFSHIFVYVDGNAASTNQILEPLIRAGLVSVMGVRRRDVPAAIWRHGLGIKRFDALASQQLVVFSAHYDRYRSYFDYMSVLDVDEFLYANASVVYAGYSMPNTSLLDAFLEYQIESSRSPSRLNKPACVFRLHWWYLFRTPGREIRRVVRDYQSRQTNATAAKRGSSKTIFNAGAHQYLDQHGPTRGVGACTGGEIYVKPEVAHAVHFRATARDFVDQCRLDTPLNMSYMEDTWNRIVPPFLDRTRHAFNINVDDEWIGTILPLG
;
A
#
# COMPACT_ATOMS: atom_id res chain seq x y z
N MET A 1 -17.42 3.05 19.88
CA MET A 1 -16.29 2.68 19.01
C MET A 1 -15.78 1.34 19.49
N ALA A 2 -15.91 0.27 18.70
CA ALA A 2 -15.31 -1.01 19.06
C ALA A 2 -13.79 -0.79 19.15
N GLN A 3 -13.20 -1.06 20.32
CA GLN A 3 -11.75 -1.04 20.47
C GLN A 3 -11.21 -2.17 19.61
N GLU A 4 -10.38 -1.85 18.61
CA GLU A 4 -9.64 -2.90 17.89
C GLU A 4 -8.85 -3.72 18.92
N PRO A 5 -8.91 -5.07 18.87
CA PRO A 5 -8.32 -5.90 19.89
C PRO A 5 -6.79 -5.72 19.90
N LEU A 6 -6.30 -5.05 20.94
CA LEU A 6 -4.87 -4.90 21.21
C LEU A 6 -4.47 -6.01 22.18
N VAL A 7 -3.92 -7.09 21.64
CA VAL A 7 -3.40 -8.18 22.47
C VAL A 7 -1.93 -7.97 22.68
N HIS A 8 -1.61 -7.72 23.93
CA HIS A 8 -0.29 -7.42 24.42
C HIS A 8 0.32 -8.67 25.06
N PHE A 9 1.60 -8.92 24.77
CA PHE A 9 2.39 -9.98 25.34
C PHE A 9 3.54 -9.32 26.12
N SER A 10 3.56 -9.47 27.45
CA SER A 10 4.70 -9.01 28.26
C SER A 10 5.57 -10.13 28.81
N ASN A 11 6.84 -9.73 28.97
CA ASN A 11 7.99 -10.33 29.66
C ASN A 11 8.89 -11.30 28.87
N GLY A 12 8.64 -11.55 27.58
CA GLY A 12 9.49 -12.40 26.72
C GLY A 12 10.29 -11.64 25.64
N ARG A 13 11.19 -12.34 24.95
CA ARG A 13 12.01 -11.83 23.81
C ARG A 13 11.21 -11.62 22.50
N THR A 14 9.96 -12.07 22.46
CA THR A 14 9.07 -12.02 21.30
C THR A 14 7.65 -11.65 21.74
N SER A 15 6.99 -10.76 20.99
CA SER A 15 5.60 -10.37 21.17
C SER A 15 4.88 -10.50 19.82
N VAL A 16 3.69 -11.10 19.81
CA VAL A 16 2.80 -11.09 18.64
C VAL A 16 1.72 -10.03 18.87
N TYR A 17 1.15 -9.42 17.86
CA TYR A 17 0.03 -8.51 18.01
C TYR A 17 -0.92 -8.78 16.87
N VAL A 18 -2.21 -8.89 17.13
CA VAL A 18 -3.19 -8.79 16.06
C VAL A 18 -3.12 -7.34 15.58
N ALA A 19 -2.85 -7.13 14.29
CA ALA A 19 -2.65 -5.82 13.67
C ALA A 19 -3.83 -5.41 12.79
N ASN A 20 -4.54 -6.37 12.20
CA ASN A 20 -5.80 -6.16 11.50
C ASN A 20 -6.55 -7.49 11.40
N VAL A 21 -7.87 -7.44 11.34
CA VAL A 21 -8.73 -8.60 11.09
C VAL A 21 -9.83 -8.19 10.15
N PHE A 22 -10.04 -8.95 9.09
CA PHE A 22 -11.11 -8.67 8.14
C PHE A 22 -11.51 -9.91 7.37
N VAL A 23 -12.67 -9.82 6.72
CA VAL A 23 -13.13 -10.84 5.77
C VAL A 23 -12.68 -10.43 4.37
N SER A 24 -11.91 -11.28 3.70
CA SER A 24 -11.42 -11.03 2.34
C SER A 24 -12.53 -11.16 1.30
N ALA A 25 -12.22 -10.76 0.05
CA ALA A 25 -13.15 -10.92 -1.07
C ALA A 25 -13.59 -12.39 -1.33
N SER A 26 -12.79 -13.39 -0.94
CA SER A 26 -13.15 -14.81 -1.02
C SER A 26 -13.99 -15.31 0.17
N GLY A 27 -14.29 -14.45 1.14
CA GLY A 27 -14.94 -14.82 2.40
C GLY A 27 -13.97 -15.26 3.48
N ASP A 28 -12.70 -15.55 3.17
CA ASP A 28 -11.74 -16.02 4.18
C ASP A 28 -11.46 -14.95 5.25
N VAL A 29 -11.37 -15.36 6.51
CA VAL A 29 -10.92 -14.49 7.60
C VAL A 29 -9.41 -14.30 7.47
N ARG A 30 -9.01 -13.05 7.25
CA ARG A 30 -7.62 -12.63 7.20
C ARG A 30 -7.27 -11.98 8.54
N ILE A 31 -6.23 -12.50 9.17
CA ILE A 31 -5.70 -12.00 10.43
C ILE A 31 -4.26 -11.57 10.15
N LEU A 32 -4.01 -10.26 10.22
CA LEU A 32 -2.65 -9.75 10.11
C LEU A 32 -2.03 -9.77 11.50
N LEU A 33 -0.97 -10.56 11.67
CA LEU A 33 -0.21 -10.63 12.91
C LEU A 33 1.09 -9.82 12.76
N TRP A 34 1.33 -8.92 13.69
CA TRP A 34 2.63 -8.29 13.87
C TRP A 34 3.45 -9.14 14.84
N CYS A 35 4.55 -9.73 14.39
CA CYS A 35 5.51 -10.41 15.24
C CYS A 35 6.69 -9.46 15.51
N SER A 36 6.75 -8.89 16.71
CA SER A 36 7.92 -8.17 17.20
C SER A 36 8.85 -9.16 17.90
N TRP A 37 10.14 -9.17 17.55
CA TRP A 37 11.14 -9.92 18.31
C TRP A 37 12.35 -9.02 18.58
N VAL A 38 12.97 -9.20 19.74
CA VAL A 38 14.26 -8.59 20.07
C VAL A 38 15.31 -9.70 19.95
N PRO A 39 16.01 -9.82 18.81
CA PRO A 39 17.05 -10.83 18.67
C PRO A 39 18.24 -10.41 19.55
N LEU A 40 18.61 -11.26 20.52
CA LEU A 40 19.74 -11.00 21.41
C LEU A 40 21.02 -11.72 20.92
N ALA A 41 20.89 -12.79 20.11
CA ALA A 41 22.01 -13.55 19.56
C ALA A 41 21.71 -14.16 18.17
N SER A 42 22.75 -14.57 17.44
CA SER A 42 22.67 -15.19 16.10
C SER A 42 21.91 -16.53 16.06
N SER A 43 21.78 -17.22 17.19
CA SER A 43 21.02 -18.46 17.35
C SER A 43 19.50 -18.29 17.22
N ASP A 44 18.99 -17.06 17.35
CA ASP A 44 17.54 -16.77 17.32
C ASP A 44 16.94 -16.80 15.89
N ALA A 45 17.78 -16.80 14.85
CA ALA A 45 17.35 -16.98 13.46
C ALA A 45 16.61 -18.32 13.23
N HIS A 46 16.94 -19.34 14.02
CA HIS A 46 16.27 -20.64 13.99
C HIS A 46 14.82 -20.54 14.46
N LEU A 47 14.52 -19.76 15.50
CA LEU A 47 13.14 -19.61 16.01
C LEU A 47 12.25 -18.90 14.98
N SER A 48 12.72 -17.82 14.35
CA SER A 48 11.95 -17.12 13.29
C SER A 48 11.67 -18.04 12.10
N SER A 49 12.69 -18.79 11.65
CA SER A 49 12.53 -19.81 10.62
C SER A 49 11.52 -20.89 11.04
N HIS A 50 11.55 -21.35 12.29
CA HIS A 50 10.60 -22.34 12.77
C HIS A 50 9.16 -21.80 12.90
N ILE A 51 8.96 -20.61 13.49
CA ILE A 51 7.68 -19.89 13.55
C ILE A 51 7.06 -19.83 12.17
N SER A 52 7.86 -19.36 11.21
CA SER A 52 7.38 -19.15 9.86
C SER A 52 7.16 -20.47 9.14
N ASN A 53 7.95 -21.52 9.42
CA ASN A 53 7.71 -22.89 8.94
C ASN A 53 6.59 -23.64 9.71
N GLY A 54 5.59 -22.93 10.25
CA GLY A 54 4.41 -23.55 10.86
C GLY A 54 4.61 -24.03 12.31
N LEU A 55 5.55 -23.43 13.05
CA LEU A 55 5.60 -23.57 14.50
C LEU A 55 4.54 -22.70 15.17
N LEU A 56 4.15 -21.54 14.62
CA LEU A 56 2.97 -20.85 15.13
C LEU A 56 1.73 -21.52 14.55
N ASP A 57 1.18 -22.46 15.31
CA ASP A 57 -0.06 -23.17 14.98
C ASP A 57 -1.22 -22.53 15.74
N ILE A 58 -2.04 -21.78 15.01
CA ILE A 58 -3.15 -20.98 15.55
C ILE A 58 -4.43 -21.37 14.84
N GLU A 59 -5.53 -21.17 15.55
CA GLU A 59 -6.87 -21.47 15.07
C GLU A 59 -7.84 -20.38 15.48
N PHE A 60 -8.86 -20.19 14.66
CA PHE A 60 -9.94 -19.25 14.91
C PHE A 60 -11.22 -20.03 15.20
N VAL A 61 -11.79 -19.85 16.39
CA VAL A 61 -13.01 -20.52 16.83
C VAL A 61 -14.19 -19.57 16.68
N ILE A 62 -15.12 -19.86 15.78
CA ILE A 62 -16.28 -18.99 15.52
C ILE A 62 -17.23 -19.03 16.73
N SER A 63 -17.50 -17.88 17.35
CA SER A 63 -18.28 -17.81 18.60
C SER A 63 -19.68 -18.39 18.46
N ALA A 64 -20.34 -18.14 17.32
CA ALA A 64 -21.72 -18.56 17.09
C ALA A 64 -21.90 -20.09 16.94
N THR A 65 -20.87 -20.80 16.45
CA THR A 65 -20.98 -22.23 16.12
C THR A 65 -20.02 -23.10 16.92
N GLY A 66 -19.03 -22.51 17.60
CA GLY A 66 -17.89 -23.23 18.18
C GLY A 66 -16.98 -23.87 17.14
N GLN A 67 -17.21 -23.63 15.83
CA GLN A 67 -16.45 -24.28 14.78
C GLN A 67 -15.00 -23.77 14.77
N VAL A 68 -14.06 -24.72 14.75
CA VAL A 68 -12.64 -24.44 14.64
C VAL A 68 -12.24 -24.29 13.18
N VAL A 69 -11.65 -23.15 12.85
CA VAL A 69 -11.12 -22.83 11.53
C VAL A 69 -9.60 -22.88 11.59
N PRO A 70 -8.95 -23.78 10.83
CA PRO A 70 -7.50 -23.83 10.80
C PRO A 70 -6.95 -22.57 10.12
N CYS A 71 -5.89 -22.01 10.70
CA CYS A 71 -5.22 -20.85 10.14
C CYS A 71 -3.81 -21.21 9.66
N SER A 72 -3.37 -20.59 8.57
CA SER A 72 -2.04 -20.82 7.98
C SER A 72 -1.36 -19.50 7.64
N ILE A 73 -0.02 -19.49 7.68
CA ILE A 73 0.78 -18.32 7.29
C ILE A 73 0.87 -18.30 5.76
N LEU A 74 0.46 -17.20 5.12
CA LEU A 74 0.38 -17.09 3.66
C LEU A 74 1.76 -17.16 2.96
N SER A 75 2.83 -16.75 3.64
CA SER A 75 4.18 -16.68 3.06
C SER A 75 5.25 -17.02 4.10
N PRO A 76 5.36 -18.30 4.49
CA PRO A 76 6.24 -18.76 5.56
C PRO A 76 7.74 -18.51 5.28
N LYS A 77 8.12 -18.33 4.02
CA LYS A 77 9.51 -18.06 3.61
C LYS A 77 9.89 -16.58 3.64
N GLN A 78 8.93 -15.67 3.86
CA GLN A 78 9.17 -14.22 3.97
C GLN A 78 9.30 -13.75 5.43
N ALA A 79 9.74 -14.66 6.32
CA ALA A 79 9.92 -14.47 7.76
C ALA A 79 10.79 -13.28 8.19
N ASP A 80 11.53 -12.68 7.25
CA ASP A 80 12.39 -11.52 7.50
C ASP A 80 11.58 -10.26 7.90
N PHE A 81 10.26 -10.28 7.70
CA PHE A 81 9.36 -9.20 8.10
C PHE A 81 8.76 -9.42 9.49
N THR A 82 8.65 -8.34 10.25
CA THR A 82 7.94 -8.27 11.54
C THR A 82 6.43 -8.41 11.42
N VAL A 83 5.90 -8.63 10.21
CA VAL A 83 4.46 -8.85 9.95
C VAL A 83 4.28 -10.17 9.22
N GLN A 84 3.42 -11.01 9.78
CA GLN A 84 2.97 -12.26 9.19
C GLN A 84 1.47 -12.15 8.88
N ILE A 85 1.08 -12.49 7.66
CA ILE A 85 -0.33 -12.63 7.31
C ILE A 85 -0.76 -14.07 7.60
N VAL A 86 -1.75 -14.20 8.45
CA VAL A 86 -2.41 -15.44 8.77
C VAL A 86 -3.77 -15.47 8.07
N VAL A 87 -4.05 -16.57 7.41
CA VAL A 87 -5.29 -16.80 6.69
C VAL A 87 -6.00 -17.97 7.37
N CYS A 88 -7.21 -17.72 7.86
CA CYS A 88 -8.09 -18.74 8.39
C CYS A 88 -9.14 -19.04 7.31
N GLU A 89 -9.06 -20.21 6.70
CA GLU A 89 -9.90 -20.60 5.55
C GLU A 89 -11.32 -20.90 6.02
N THR A 90 -12.21 -19.90 5.92
CA THR A 90 -13.62 -20.01 6.32
C THR A 90 -14.53 -20.38 5.16
N SER A 91 -13.98 -20.60 3.96
CA SER A 91 -14.73 -20.88 2.73
C SER A 91 -15.74 -22.03 2.86
N SER A 92 -15.43 -23.10 3.60
CA SER A 92 -16.39 -24.19 3.87
C SER A 92 -17.54 -23.78 4.80
N VAL A 93 -17.32 -22.81 5.68
CA VAL A 93 -18.31 -22.30 6.64
C VAL A 93 -19.21 -21.25 6.02
N LEU A 94 -18.62 -20.37 5.22
CA LEU A 94 -19.30 -19.24 4.60
C LEU A 94 -19.96 -19.58 3.27
N ALA A 95 -19.58 -20.67 2.60
CA ALA A 95 -20.31 -21.16 1.43
C ALA A 95 -21.83 -21.32 1.72
N ASN A 96 -22.17 -21.77 2.94
CA ASN A 96 -23.56 -21.89 3.38
C ASN A 96 -24.24 -20.55 3.69
N ARG A 97 -23.49 -19.47 3.95
CA ARG A 97 -24.01 -18.11 4.19
C ARG A 97 -24.11 -17.27 2.92
N ALA A 98 -23.21 -17.49 1.95
CA ALA A 98 -23.14 -16.74 0.71
C ALA A 98 -24.36 -16.94 -0.19
N GLU A 99 -25.12 -18.03 -0.03
CA GLU A 99 -26.39 -18.22 -0.72
C GLU A 99 -27.49 -17.25 -0.25
N GLN A 100 -27.35 -16.66 0.95
CA GLN A 100 -28.40 -15.83 1.56
C GLN A 100 -28.10 -14.33 1.52
N HIS A 101 -26.84 -13.93 1.35
CA HIS A 101 -26.44 -12.52 1.38
C HIS A 101 -25.44 -12.20 0.27
N SER A 102 -25.55 -10.99 -0.29
CA SER A 102 -24.49 -10.45 -1.14
C SER A 102 -23.18 -10.47 -0.34
N ALA A 103 -22.06 -10.76 -1.00
CA ALA A 103 -20.77 -10.86 -0.30
C ALA A 103 -20.35 -9.54 0.36
N ASP A 104 -20.98 -8.41 0.00
CA ASP A 104 -20.77 -7.09 0.59
C ASP A 104 -21.66 -6.83 1.81
N ASP A 105 -22.76 -7.57 1.99
CA ASP A 105 -23.69 -7.43 3.12
C ASP A 105 -23.52 -8.53 4.19
N ALA A 106 -22.46 -9.33 4.09
CA ALA A 106 -22.21 -10.41 5.04
C ALA A 106 -22.04 -9.84 6.46
N PRO A 107 -22.76 -10.38 7.47
CA PRO A 107 -22.65 -9.92 8.84
C PRO A 107 -21.23 -10.16 9.38
N PRO A 108 -20.76 -9.36 10.37
CA PRO A 108 -19.48 -9.59 11.02
C PRO A 108 -19.36 -11.02 11.55
N LEU A 109 -18.16 -11.58 11.45
CA LEU A 109 -17.83 -12.88 12.00
C LEU A 109 -17.08 -12.70 13.32
N GLU A 110 -17.71 -13.12 14.41
CA GLU A 110 -17.14 -13.07 15.75
C GLU A 110 -16.50 -14.42 16.10
N GLY A 111 -15.36 -14.39 16.78
CA GLY A 111 -14.68 -15.60 17.20
C GLY A 111 -13.47 -15.34 18.08
N VAL A 112 -12.80 -16.42 18.45
CA VAL A 112 -11.63 -16.39 19.34
C VAL A 112 -10.42 -16.94 18.59
N LEU A 113 -9.40 -16.10 18.41
CA LEU A 113 -8.09 -16.55 17.94
C LEU A 113 -7.31 -17.11 19.12
N ARG A 114 -6.82 -18.34 18.98
CA ARG A 114 -5.98 -18.97 20.01
C ARG A 114 -4.88 -19.82 19.38
N VAL A 115 -3.86 -20.11 20.19
CA VAL A 115 -2.84 -21.10 19.87
C VAL A 115 -3.43 -22.50 20.05
N LYS A 116 -3.10 -23.43 19.16
CA LYS A 116 -3.52 -24.84 19.32
C LYS A 116 -2.91 -25.45 20.57
N GLU A 117 -3.69 -26.24 21.30
CA GLU A 117 -3.28 -26.86 22.57
C GLU A 117 -2.03 -27.74 22.41
N ASN A 118 -1.88 -28.43 21.28
CA ASN A 118 -0.74 -29.30 21.00
C ASN A 118 0.56 -28.56 20.65
N LEU A 119 0.54 -27.23 20.51
CA LEU A 119 1.74 -26.47 20.18
C LEU A 119 2.78 -26.57 21.30
N ILE A 120 2.34 -26.56 22.56
CA ILE A 120 3.22 -26.66 23.72
C ILE A 120 4.04 -27.97 23.65
N GLU A 121 3.37 -29.08 23.35
CA GLU A 121 4.01 -30.39 23.19
C GLU A 121 5.02 -30.40 22.04
N ARG A 122 4.67 -29.78 20.89
CA ARG A 122 5.57 -29.66 19.74
C ARG A 122 6.80 -28.80 20.03
N LEU A 123 6.66 -27.74 20.82
CA LEU A 123 7.75 -26.88 21.24
C LEU A 123 8.70 -27.60 22.21
N ARG A 124 8.14 -28.32 23.19
CA ARG A 124 8.90 -29.18 24.10
C ARG A 124 9.71 -30.23 23.34
N ALA A 125 9.09 -30.90 22.36
CA ALA A 125 9.78 -31.89 21.52
C ALA A 125 10.96 -31.29 20.73
N LYS A 126 10.89 -30.00 20.40
CA LYS A 126 11.97 -29.24 19.74
C LYS A 126 12.96 -28.57 20.70
N LYS A 127 12.86 -28.84 22.00
CA LYS A 127 13.72 -28.27 23.06
C LYS A 127 13.64 -26.74 23.16
N PHE A 128 12.50 -26.15 22.80
CA PHE A 128 12.23 -24.76 23.15
C PHE A 128 11.87 -24.66 24.65
N ASP A 129 12.34 -23.60 25.28
CA ASP A 129 12.09 -23.33 26.70
C ASP A 129 10.58 -23.16 26.96
N GLU A 130 10.08 -23.72 28.07
CA GLU A 130 8.67 -23.65 28.48
C GLU A 130 8.25 -22.23 28.87
N THR A 131 9.20 -21.31 29.02
CA THR A 131 8.97 -19.91 29.35
C THR A 131 8.47 -19.06 28.17
N VAL A 132 8.26 -19.64 26.98
CA VAL A 132 7.67 -18.90 25.85
C VAL A 132 6.21 -18.55 26.17
N PRO A 133 5.86 -17.26 26.37
CA PRO A 133 4.49 -16.88 26.66
C PRO A 133 3.61 -17.18 25.44
N PHE A 134 2.59 -18.01 25.63
CA PHE A 134 1.60 -18.29 24.60
C PHE A 134 0.56 -17.17 24.53
N MET A 135 -0.02 -17.00 23.34
CA MET A 135 -1.12 -16.06 23.11
C MET A 135 -2.31 -16.50 23.94
N SER A 136 -2.72 -15.64 24.89
CA SER A 136 -4.03 -15.78 25.51
C SER A 136 -5.09 -15.69 24.41
N PRO A 137 -6.19 -16.46 24.52
CA PRO A 137 -7.27 -16.38 23.54
C PRO A 137 -7.74 -14.94 23.34
N VAL A 138 -7.93 -14.56 22.08
CA VAL A 138 -8.26 -13.18 21.68
C VAL A 138 -9.62 -13.16 21.02
N GLU A 139 -10.56 -12.41 21.58
CA GLU A 139 -11.84 -12.14 20.93
C GLU A 139 -11.63 -11.19 19.75
N LEU A 140 -12.10 -11.60 18.58
CA LEU A 140 -11.99 -10.85 17.33
C LEU A 140 -13.36 -10.72 16.68
N VAL A 141 -13.57 -9.56 16.05
CA VAL A 141 -14.69 -9.30 15.15
C VAL A 141 -14.11 -9.03 13.78
N ALA A 142 -14.33 -9.95 12.84
CA ALA A 142 -13.91 -9.83 11.46
C ALA A 142 -15.08 -9.32 10.62
N CYS A 143 -14.95 -8.13 10.05
CA CYS A 143 -15.89 -7.60 9.07
C CYS A 143 -15.19 -7.44 7.72
N ARG A 144 -15.94 -7.56 6.62
CA ARG A 144 -15.42 -7.21 5.29
C ARG A 144 -15.28 -5.69 5.15
N TRP A 145 -16.32 -5.00 5.58
CA TRP A 145 -16.46 -3.55 5.54
C TRP A 145 -16.62 -3.00 6.95
N ASP A 146 -15.97 -1.88 7.21
CA ASP A 146 -16.03 -1.14 8.46
C ASP A 146 -16.29 0.32 8.12
N ALA A 147 -17.57 0.67 8.00
CA ALA A 147 -17.99 2.02 7.67
C ALA A 147 -17.52 3.05 8.72
N ALA A 148 -17.37 2.64 9.98
CA ALA A 148 -16.90 3.53 11.04
C ALA A 148 -15.40 3.88 10.86
N ALA A 149 -14.61 2.96 10.31
CA ALA A 149 -13.22 3.20 9.90
C ALA A 149 -13.11 3.80 8.48
N GLY A 150 -14.23 4.07 7.79
CA GLY A 150 -14.26 4.57 6.41
C GLY A 150 -14.01 3.50 5.35
N HIS A 151 -13.95 2.22 5.73
CA HIS A 151 -13.85 1.11 4.80
C HIS A 151 -15.24 0.70 4.31
N THR A 152 -15.66 1.20 3.17
CA THR A 152 -16.94 0.87 2.54
C THR A 152 -16.74 0.23 1.16
N PRO A 153 -17.67 -0.62 0.70
CA PRO A 153 -17.65 -1.08 -0.67
C PRO A 153 -17.68 0.12 -1.62
N ILE A 154 -16.88 0.08 -2.69
CA ILE A 154 -16.96 1.12 -3.72
C ILE A 154 -18.16 0.79 -4.60
N LYS A 155 -19.03 1.78 -4.82
CA LYS A 155 -20.13 1.69 -5.77
C LYS A 155 -19.53 1.51 -7.16
N ARG A 156 -19.64 0.30 -7.71
CA ARG A 156 -19.19 0.00 -9.07
C ARG A 156 -19.96 0.87 -10.06
N SER A 157 -19.29 1.35 -11.11
CA SER A 157 -20.00 1.85 -12.27
C SER A 157 -20.84 0.71 -12.86
N GLU A 158 -21.94 1.05 -13.53
CA GLU A 158 -22.79 0.06 -14.21
C GLU A 158 -22.01 -0.80 -15.22
N SER A 159 -20.86 -0.29 -15.69
CA SER A 159 -19.93 -0.94 -16.62
C SER A 159 -19.01 -2.02 -16.01
N GLY A 160 -18.95 -2.21 -14.69
CA GLY A 160 -18.16 -3.28 -14.07
C GLY A 160 -17.03 -2.81 -13.14
N LYS A 161 -15.88 -3.52 -13.15
CA LYS A 161 -14.73 -3.21 -12.30
C LYS A 161 -14.06 -1.90 -12.74
N PHE A 162 -13.45 -1.20 -11.79
CA PHE A 162 -12.59 -0.05 -12.08
C PHE A 162 -11.27 -0.53 -12.69
N SER A 163 -10.65 0.26 -13.57
CA SER A 163 -9.41 -0.17 -14.23
C SER A 163 -8.26 -0.20 -13.23
N SER A 164 -8.09 0.88 -12.46
CA SER A 164 -6.92 1.03 -11.59
C SER A 164 -7.17 1.84 -10.32
N ALA A 165 -6.47 1.46 -9.24
CA ALA A 165 -6.45 2.21 -7.98
C ALA A 165 -5.05 2.67 -7.60
N LEU A 166 -4.97 3.83 -6.97
CA LEU A 166 -3.77 4.33 -6.32
C LEU A 166 -3.98 4.42 -4.81
N VAL A 167 -2.95 4.03 -4.05
CA VAL A 167 -3.00 4.03 -2.59
C VAL A 167 -1.85 4.85 -2.04
N THR A 168 -2.13 5.69 -1.06
CA THR A 168 -1.12 6.43 -0.32
C THR A 168 -1.43 6.46 1.17
N MET A 169 -0.41 6.72 1.99
CA MET A 169 -0.55 6.96 3.42
C MET A 169 0.20 8.24 3.80
N ILE A 170 -0.48 9.14 4.49
CA ILE A 170 0.02 10.46 4.88
C ILE A 170 -0.01 10.63 6.40
N LYS A 171 0.86 11.51 6.91
CA LYS A 171 0.80 11.96 8.31
C LYS A 171 0.49 13.46 8.31
N VAL A 172 -0.70 13.84 8.77
CA VAL A 172 -1.17 15.25 8.73
C VAL A 172 -0.30 16.17 9.59
N SER A 173 0.37 15.66 10.62
CA SER A 173 1.29 16.42 11.47
C SER A 173 2.57 16.88 10.75
N TYR A 174 2.71 16.68 9.43
CA TYR A 174 3.74 17.28 8.58
C TYR A 174 3.52 18.79 8.35
N VAL A 175 2.99 19.49 9.35
CA VAL A 175 3.10 20.95 9.43
C VAL A 175 4.57 21.19 9.76
N GLY A 176 5.33 21.77 8.83
CA GLY A 176 6.78 21.92 8.93
C GLY A 176 7.19 22.36 10.34
N ALA A 177 7.75 21.43 11.12
CA ALA A 177 8.24 21.69 12.46
C ALA A 177 9.61 22.39 12.35
N GLY A 178 9.60 23.57 11.75
CA GLY A 178 10.74 24.46 11.65
C GLY A 178 10.29 25.83 12.12
N LEU A 179 10.73 26.21 13.33
CA LEU A 179 10.44 27.49 13.99
C LEU A 179 10.78 28.74 13.13
N ASN A 180 11.42 28.59 11.97
CA ASN A 180 11.86 29.67 11.09
C ASN A 180 11.58 29.47 9.58
N MET A 181 10.82 28.46 9.14
CA MET A 181 10.52 28.27 7.70
C MET A 181 9.07 28.63 7.36
N LYS A 182 8.86 29.88 6.95
CA LYS A 182 7.54 30.50 6.79
C LYS A 182 6.77 30.23 5.48
N THR A 183 7.24 29.43 4.52
CA THR A 183 6.58 29.39 3.18
C THR A 183 6.79 28.08 2.40
N GLY A 184 6.64 26.92 3.03
CA GLY A 184 6.51 25.66 2.28
C GLY A 184 5.03 25.39 1.98
N PRO A 185 4.67 24.88 0.77
CA PRO A 185 3.28 24.52 0.51
C PRO A 185 2.84 23.44 1.50
N PHE A 186 1.68 23.65 2.09
CA PHE A 186 1.14 22.74 3.09
C PHE A 186 0.92 21.35 2.47
N ILE A 187 1.00 20.29 3.28
CA ILE A 187 0.70 18.92 2.83
C ILE A 187 -0.68 18.86 2.14
N SER A 188 -1.59 19.75 2.52
CA SER A 188 -2.91 19.95 1.93
C SER A 188 -2.89 20.38 0.47
N GLU A 189 -2.03 21.33 0.10
CA GLU A 189 -1.93 21.84 -1.27
C GLU A 189 -1.35 20.76 -2.18
N ARG A 190 -0.27 20.11 -1.72
CA ARG A 190 0.38 19.02 -2.45
C ARG A 190 -0.52 17.82 -2.62
N LEU A 191 -1.30 17.47 -1.60
CA LEU A 191 -2.17 16.31 -1.66
C LEU A 191 -3.24 16.47 -2.74
N ARG A 192 -3.88 17.64 -2.82
CA ARG A 192 -4.88 17.90 -3.87
C ARG A 192 -4.25 17.82 -5.25
N GLU A 193 -3.12 18.50 -5.46
CA GLU A 193 -2.38 18.47 -6.74
C GLU A 193 -1.98 17.03 -7.13
N TRP A 194 -1.42 16.28 -6.17
CA TRP A 194 -1.01 14.90 -6.36
C TRP A 194 -2.19 13.99 -6.72
N VAL A 195 -3.34 14.14 -6.05
CA VAL A 195 -4.55 13.36 -6.36
C VAL A 195 -5.04 13.70 -7.77
N VAL A 196 -5.18 14.98 -8.09
CA VAL A 196 -5.68 15.44 -9.40
C VAL A 196 -4.77 14.98 -10.53
N TYR A 197 -3.45 15.05 -10.34
CA TYR A 197 -2.46 14.54 -11.30
C TYR A 197 -2.70 13.07 -11.65
N HIS A 198 -2.84 12.22 -10.63
CA HIS A 198 -2.96 10.77 -10.83
C HIS A 198 -4.35 10.37 -11.36
N LEU A 199 -5.41 11.09 -11.00
CA LEU A 199 -6.73 10.94 -11.64
C LEU A 199 -6.64 11.29 -13.13
N ALA A 200 -6.01 12.42 -13.49
CA ALA A 200 -5.82 12.83 -14.88
C ALA A 200 -4.94 11.85 -15.69
N LEU A 201 -4.03 11.14 -15.02
CA LEU A 201 -3.23 10.10 -15.65
C LEU A 201 -4.06 8.87 -16.04
N GLY A 202 -5.16 8.60 -15.31
CA GLY A 202 -6.07 7.49 -15.59
C GLY A 202 -6.39 6.59 -14.39
N PHE A 203 -5.93 6.93 -13.18
CA PHE A 203 -6.37 6.17 -12.00
C PHE A 203 -7.87 6.40 -11.77
N SER A 204 -8.64 5.31 -11.66
CA SER A 204 -10.09 5.40 -11.50
C SER A 204 -10.50 5.76 -10.08
N HIS A 205 -9.67 5.42 -9.09
CA HIS A 205 -9.92 5.72 -7.69
C HIS A 205 -8.62 5.90 -6.91
N ILE A 206 -8.62 6.80 -5.93
CA ILE A 206 -7.47 7.05 -5.06
C ILE A 206 -7.85 6.88 -3.59
N PHE A 207 -7.09 6.05 -2.88
CA PHE A 207 -7.24 5.85 -1.44
C PHE A 207 -6.17 6.60 -0.67
N VAL A 208 -6.60 7.47 0.23
CA VAL A 208 -5.72 8.25 1.10
C VAL A 208 -5.90 7.80 2.55
N TYR A 209 -4.93 7.05 3.06
CA TYR A 209 -4.87 6.71 4.47
C TYR A 209 -4.21 7.84 5.26
N VAL A 210 -4.85 8.28 6.33
CA VAL A 210 -4.37 9.35 7.20
C VAL A 210 -3.94 8.76 8.54
N ASP A 211 -2.67 8.88 8.88
CA ASP A 211 -2.17 8.54 10.20
C ASP A 211 -2.73 9.53 11.25
N GLY A 212 -3.78 9.10 11.94
CA GLY A 212 -4.55 9.89 12.90
C GLY A 212 -5.88 10.41 12.33
N ASN A 213 -6.18 11.67 12.63
CA ASN A 213 -7.48 12.28 12.28
C ASN A 213 -7.52 12.69 10.80
N ALA A 214 -8.50 12.17 10.07
CA ALA A 214 -8.72 12.44 8.65
C ALA A 214 -9.51 13.72 8.34
N ALA A 215 -10.06 14.43 9.34
CA ALA A 215 -11.01 15.53 9.14
C ALA A 215 -10.49 16.65 8.21
N SER A 216 -9.24 17.10 8.40
CA SER A 216 -8.66 18.12 7.52
C SER A 216 -8.49 17.62 6.09
N THR A 217 -8.02 16.37 5.94
CA THR A 217 -7.85 15.72 4.63
C THR A 217 -9.18 15.55 3.90
N ASN A 218 -10.24 15.19 4.63
CA ASN A 218 -11.61 15.14 4.11
C ASN A 218 -12.04 16.49 3.56
N GLN A 219 -11.82 17.57 4.30
CA GLN A 219 -12.17 18.92 3.86
C GLN A 219 -11.41 19.33 2.59
N ILE A 220 -10.12 18.99 2.49
CA ILE A 220 -9.27 19.34 1.35
C ILE A 220 -9.70 18.61 0.08
N LEU A 221 -10.13 17.34 0.22
CA LEU A 221 -10.48 16.46 -0.90
C LEU A 221 -12.00 16.31 -1.09
N GLU A 222 -12.81 17.10 -0.37
CA GLU A 222 -14.28 16.97 -0.32
C GLU A 222 -14.95 16.89 -1.71
N PRO A 223 -14.59 17.74 -2.70
CA PRO A 223 -15.20 17.64 -4.02
C PRO A 223 -14.95 16.29 -4.70
N LEU A 224 -13.73 15.74 -4.55
CA LEU A 224 -13.33 14.47 -5.15
C LEU A 224 -13.92 13.26 -4.40
N ILE A 225 -14.11 13.41 -3.07
CA ILE A 225 -14.82 12.41 -2.26
C ILE A 225 -16.29 12.34 -2.66
N ARG A 226 -16.97 13.49 -2.80
CA ARG A 226 -18.37 13.54 -3.25
C ARG A 226 -18.56 12.94 -4.64
N ALA A 227 -17.57 13.13 -5.53
CA ALA A 227 -17.55 12.53 -6.86
C ALA A 227 -17.24 11.01 -6.86
N GLY A 228 -16.94 10.41 -5.70
CA GLY A 228 -16.58 8.99 -5.60
C GLY A 228 -15.22 8.64 -6.19
N LEU A 229 -14.37 9.63 -6.48
CA LEU A 229 -13.02 9.45 -7.04
C LEU A 229 -11.97 9.19 -5.97
N VAL A 230 -12.24 9.60 -4.73
CA VAL A 230 -11.31 9.51 -3.61
C VAL A 230 -11.99 8.95 -2.37
N SER A 231 -11.31 8.03 -1.69
CA SER A 231 -11.67 7.60 -0.34
C SER A 231 -10.59 8.02 0.66
N VAL A 232 -10.98 8.69 1.73
CA VAL A 232 -10.07 9.11 2.80
C VAL A 232 -10.41 8.34 4.07
N MET A 233 -9.44 7.66 4.64
CA MET A 233 -9.62 6.80 5.82
C MET A 233 -8.63 7.20 6.91
N GLY A 234 -9.13 7.44 8.12
CA GLY A 234 -8.26 7.62 9.29
C GLY A 234 -7.76 6.26 9.76
N VAL A 235 -6.44 6.13 9.93
CA VAL A 235 -5.83 4.94 10.53
C VAL A 235 -5.15 5.36 11.83
N ARG A 236 -5.47 4.66 12.91
CA ARG A 236 -4.76 4.84 14.16
C ARG A 236 -3.43 4.08 14.06
N ARG A 237 -2.32 4.78 14.25
CA ARG A 237 -1.03 4.13 14.44
C ARG A 237 -1.12 3.17 15.64
N ARG A 238 -0.76 1.92 15.40
CA ARG A 238 -0.54 0.99 16.51
C ARG A 238 0.87 1.20 17.01
N ASP A 239 1.01 1.80 18.18
CA ASP A 239 2.30 1.87 18.86
C ASP A 239 2.67 0.46 19.32
N VAL A 240 3.39 -0.27 18.47
CA VAL A 240 3.93 -1.58 18.83
C VAL A 240 5.19 -1.35 19.66
N PRO A 241 5.18 -1.71 20.96
CA PRO A 241 6.35 -1.53 21.81
C PRO A 241 7.53 -2.35 21.27
N ALA A 242 8.68 -1.69 21.11
CA ALA A 242 10.00 -2.31 21.09
C ALA A 242 10.37 -3.27 19.93
N ALA A 243 9.96 -3.01 18.68
CA ALA A 243 10.66 -3.62 17.55
C ALA A 243 12.07 -2.99 17.45
N ILE A 244 13.06 -3.67 18.02
CA ILE A 244 14.46 -3.25 18.06
C ILE A 244 15.27 -4.23 17.23
N TRP A 245 15.89 -3.75 16.16
CA TRP A 245 16.87 -4.52 15.40
C TRP A 245 18.28 -4.20 15.91
N ARG A 246 19.01 -5.21 16.37
CA ARG A 246 20.47 -5.10 16.52
C ARG A 246 21.11 -5.37 15.16
N HIS A 247 21.48 -4.29 14.46
CA HIS A 247 22.39 -4.40 13.33
C HIS A 247 23.84 -4.36 13.85
N GLY A 248 24.83 -4.83 13.09
CA GLY A 248 26.24 -4.81 13.49
C GLY A 248 26.82 -3.42 13.84
N LEU A 249 26.04 -2.34 13.65
CA LEU A 249 26.38 -0.96 13.98
C LEU A 249 25.54 -0.36 15.12
N GLY A 250 24.64 -1.13 15.76
CA GLY A 250 23.85 -0.68 16.90
C GLY A 250 22.40 -1.16 16.95
N ILE A 251 21.68 -0.69 17.96
CA ILE A 251 20.25 -0.89 18.17
C ILE A 251 19.50 0.15 17.33
N LYS A 252 18.79 -0.30 16.29
CA LYS A 252 17.87 0.53 15.51
C LYS A 252 16.44 0.23 15.92
N ARG A 253 15.67 1.26 16.27
CA ARG A 253 14.22 1.14 16.44
C ARG A 253 13.57 1.00 15.07
N PHE A 254 12.65 0.07 14.93
CA PHE A 254 11.89 -0.10 13.70
C PHE A 254 11.05 1.15 13.45
N ASP A 255 10.93 1.53 12.18
CA ASP A 255 10.09 2.66 11.79
C ASP A 255 8.61 2.28 11.94
N ALA A 256 7.97 2.83 12.97
CA ALA A 256 6.55 2.63 13.20
C ALA A 256 5.69 3.06 12.01
N LEU A 257 6.16 3.97 11.14
CA LEU A 257 5.43 4.33 9.92
C LEU A 257 5.54 3.25 8.85
N ALA A 258 6.74 2.77 8.51
CA ALA A 258 6.91 1.70 7.54
C ALA A 258 6.14 0.42 7.95
N SER A 259 6.17 0.10 9.25
CA SER A 259 5.32 -0.93 9.87
C SER A 259 3.84 -0.74 9.59
N GLN A 260 3.34 0.47 9.86
CA GLN A 260 1.93 0.78 9.72
C GLN A 260 1.52 0.73 8.25
N GLN A 261 2.33 1.30 7.36
CA GLN A 261 2.12 1.24 5.90
C GLN A 261 1.97 -0.20 5.44
N LEU A 262 2.84 -1.10 5.89
CA LEU A 262 2.80 -2.52 5.58
C LEU A 262 1.45 -3.18 5.89
N VAL A 263 0.95 -2.95 7.11
CA VAL A 263 -0.32 -3.51 7.60
C VAL A 263 -1.48 -2.91 6.82
N VAL A 264 -1.49 -1.58 6.68
CA VAL A 264 -2.55 -0.83 6.00
C VAL A 264 -2.63 -1.22 4.52
N PHE A 265 -1.50 -1.25 3.82
CA PHE A 265 -1.41 -1.56 2.40
C PHE A 265 -1.74 -3.02 2.10
N SER A 266 -1.31 -3.96 2.94
CA SER A 266 -1.68 -5.36 2.79
C SER A 266 -3.17 -5.60 3.03
N ALA A 267 -3.74 -5.00 4.08
CA ALA A 267 -5.18 -5.07 4.34
C ALA A 267 -6.00 -4.38 3.24
N HIS A 268 -5.53 -3.24 2.75
CA HIS A 268 -6.12 -2.52 1.63
C HIS A 268 -6.20 -3.41 0.39
N TYR A 269 -5.06 -4.00 0.00
CA TYR A 269 -4.98 -4.88 -1.15
C TYR A 269 -6.00 -6.02 -1.05
N ASP A 270 -6.02 -6.78 0.06
CA ASP A 270 -6.93 -7.91 0.18
C ASP A 270 -8.42 -7.52 0.15
N ARG A 271 -8.79 -6.35 0.69
CA ARG A 271 -10.17 -5.85 0.68
C ARG A 271 -10.60 -5.35 -0.70
N TYR A 272 -9.77 -4.57 -1.38
CA TYR A 272 -10.16 -3.84 -2.58
C TYR A 272 -9.71 -4.48 -3.90
N ARG A 273 -8.84 -5.50 -3.88
CA ARG A 273 -8.34 -6.13 -5.11
C ARG A 273 -9.40 -6.69 -6.07
N SER A 274 -10.61 -6.96 -5.59
CA SER A 274 -11.71 -7.45 -6.42
C SER A 274 -12.42 -6.34 -7.20
N TYR A 275 -12.18 -5.07 -6.85
CA TYR A 275 -12.78 -3.88 -7.47
C TYR A 275 -11.93 -3.29 -8.59
N PHE A 276 -10.63 -3.59 -8.60
CA PHE A 276 -9.67 -3.00 -9.54
C PHE A 276 -8.92 -4.10 -10.30
N ASP A 277 -8.53 -3.84 -11.54
CA ASP A 277 -7.65 -4.75 -12.27
C ASP A 277 -6.18 -4.48 -11.96
N TYR A 278 -5.83 -3.21 -11.74
CA TYR A 278 -4.48 -2.78 -11.38
C TYR A 278 -4.46 -1.91 -10.12
N MET A 279 -3.37 -1.98 -9.38
CA MET A 279 -3.15 -1.17 -8.20
C MET A 279 -1.72 -0.62 -8.17
N SER A 280 -1.52 0.49 -7.47
CA SER A 280 -0.21 1.06 -7.21
C SER A 280 -0.17 1.68 -5.81
N VAL A 281 1.04 1.79 -5.26
CA VAL A 281 1.32 2.48 -4.01
C VAL A 281 2.37 3.54 -4.26
N LEU A 282 2.03 4.80 -3.98
CA LEU A 282 2.93 5.94 -4.11
C LEU A 282 2.75 6.87 -2.90
N ASP A 283 3.86 7.39 -2.38
CA ASP A 283 3.84 8.47 -1.39
C ASP A 283 3.39 9.79 -2.07
N VAL A 284 2.90 10.77 -1.32
CA VAL A 284 2.39 12.06 -1.88
C VAL A 284 3.47 12.91 -2.56
N ASP A 285 4.74 12.60 -2.33
CA ASP A 285 5.89 13.20 -3.02
C ASP A 285 6.39 12.37 -4.21
N GLU A 286 5.65 11.33 -4.59
CA GLU A 286 5.98 10.42 -5.69
C GLU A 286 4.96 10.53 -6.82
N PHE A 287 5.45 10.82 -8.03
CA PHE A 287 4.62 10.99 -9.21
C PHE A 287 4.96 9.94 -10.24
N LEU A 288 3.93 9.30 -10.78
CA LEU A 288 4.08 8.42 -11.92
C LEU A 288 4.24 9.23 -13.21
N TYR A 289 5.32 8.99 -13.95
CA TYR A 289 5.50 9.54 -15.29
C TYR A 289 5.38 8.42 -16.34
N ALA A 290 4.57 8.64 -17.36
CA ALA A 290 4.47 7.80 -18.55
C ALA A 290 4.68 8.66 -19.81
N ASN A 291 5.55 8.20 -20.71
CA ASN A 291 5.88 8.90 -21.95
C ASN A 291 4.79 8.67 -23.00
N ALA A 292 3.86 9.62 -23.12
CA ALA A 292 2.74 9.56 -24.06
C ALA A 292 3.17 9.24 -25.50
N SER A 293 4.24 9.85 -26.00
CA SER A 293 4.72 9.61 -27.36
C SER A 293 5.15 8.16 -27.58
N VAL A 294 5.76 7.53 -26.58
CA VAL A 294 6.20 6.12 -26.67
C VAL A 294 5.02 5.17 -26.50
N VAL A 295 4.13 5.48 -25.56
CA VAL A 295 2.93 4.68 -25.29
C VAL A 295 1.99 4.67 -26.49
N TYR A 296 1.65 5.85 -27.03
CA TYR A 296 0.70 5.98 -28.14
C TYR A 296 1.30 5.63 -29.51
N ALA A 297 2.62 5.73 -29.71
CA ALA A 297 3.23 5.27 -30.95
C ALA A 297 3.05 3.76 -31.20
N GLY A 298 2.80 2.97 -30.14
CA GLY A 298 2.52 1.55 -30.24
C GLY A 298 1.04 1.19 -30.32
N TYR A 299 0.14 2.06 -29.84
CA TYR A 299 -1.29 1.78 -29.66
C TYR A 299 -2.10 3.07 -29.79
N SER A 300 -2.96 3.15 -30.82
CA SER A 300 -3.91 4.25 -31.01
C SER A 300 -5.31 3.77 -30.68
N MET A 301 -5.66 3.78 -29.39
CA MET A 301 -7.03 3.53 -28.94
C MET A 301 -7.70 4.89 -28.70
N PRO A 302 -8.73 5.27 -29.48
CA PRO A 302 -9.49 6.46 -29.16
C PRO A 302 -10.16 6.29 -27.79
N ASN A 303 -10.11 7.34 -26.96
CA ASN A 303 -10.75 7.43 -25.64
C ASN A 303 -10.14 6.60 -24.50
N THR A 304 -8.90 6.13 -24.60
CA THR A 304 -8.21 5.50 -23.45
C THR A 304 -7.39 6.51 -22.64
N SER A 305 -7.34 6.31 -21.32
CA SER A 305 -6.44 7.08 -20.47
C SER A 305 -4.97 6.75 -20.77
N LEU A 306 -4.05 7.64 -20.40
CA LEU A 306 -2.62 7.40 -20.59
C LEU A 306 -2.14 6.20 -19.77
N LEU A 307 -2.69 6.00 -18.57
CA LEU A 307 -2.39 4.84 -17.73
C LEU A 307 -2.86 3.53 -18.36
N ASP A 308 -4.10 3.48 -18.89
CA ASP A 308 -4.63 2.28 -19.54
C ASP A 308 -3.81 1.93 -20.79
N ALA A 309 -3.51 2.92 -21.63
CA ALA A 309 -2.65 2.74 -22.80
C ALA A 309 -1.24 2.26 -22.42
N PHE A 310 -0.68 2.78 -21.32
CA PHE A 310 0.60 2.31 -20.79
C PHE A 310 0.52 0.84 -20.35
N LEU A 311 -0.53 0.45 -19.63
CA LEU A 311 -0.73 -0.92 -19.15
C LEU A 311 -0.88 -1.89 -20.33
N GLU A 312 -1.71 -1.55 -21.32
CA GLU A 312 -1.86 -2.33 -22.55
C GLU A 312 -0.53 -2.51 -23.28
N TYR A 313 0.23 -1.42 -23.46
CA TYR A 313 1.55 -1.46 -24.08
C TYR A 313 2.52 -2.39 -23.32
N GLN A 314 2.55 -2.33 -21.99
CA GLN A 314 3.41 -3.20 -21.18
C GLN A 314 2.96 -4.66 -21.21
N ILE A 315 1.64 -4.91 -21.21
CA ILE A 315 1.09 -6.26 -21.33
C ILE A 315 1.49 -6.86 -22.68
N GLU A 316 1.30 -6.14 -23.78
CA GLU A 316 1.61 -6.64 -25.11
C GLU A 316 3.12 -6.84 -25.29
N SER A 317 3.94 -5.86 -24.90
CA SER A 317 5.41 -6.00 -24.97
C SER A 317 5.97 -7.09 -24.04
N SER A 318 5.21 -7.50 -23.02
CA SER A 318 5.58 -8.64 -22.14
C SER A 318 5.34 -10.01 -22.77
N ARG A 319 4.52 -10.11 -23.83
CA ARG A 319 4.21 -11.36 -24.52
C ARG A 319 5.40 -11.81 -25.37
N SER A 320 6.39 -12.41 -24.72
CA SER A 320 7.47 -13.11 -25.42
C SER A 320 6.99 -14.47 -25.91
N PRO A 321 7.26 -14.89 -27.17
CA PRO A 321 6.92 -16.23 -27.66
C PRO A 321 7.48 -17.37 -26.81
N SER A 322 8.55 -17.11 -26.05
CA SER A 322 9.22 -18.06 -25.16
C SER A 322 8.66 -18.13 -23.73
N ARG A 323 7.84 -17.15 -23.31
CA ARG A 323 7.18 -17.17 -22.00
C ARG A 323 5.79 -17.74 -22.22
N LEU A 324 5.44 -18.81 -21.51
CA LEU A 324 4.12 -19.46 -21.49
C LEU A 324 2.97 -18.45 -21.38
N ASN A 325 2.51 -17.83 -22.48
CA ASN A 325 1.33 -16.96 -22.73
C ASN A 325 0.76 -16.11 -21.57
N LYS A 326 1.53 -15.82 -20.53
CA LYS A 326 1.05 -15.23 -19.28
C LYS A 326 1.58 -13.81 -19.19
N PRO A 327 0.70 -12.80 -19.22
CA PRO A 327 1.11 -11.41 -19.18
C PRO A 327 1.80 -11.12 -17.84
N ALA A 328 2.79 -10.23 -17.87
CA ALA A 328 3.43 -9.77 -16.64
C ALA A 328 2.39 -9.19 -15.68
N CYS A 329 2.54 -9.50 -14.39
CA CYS A 329 1.58 -9.05 -13.38
C CYS A 329 2.14 -7.94 -12.49
N VAL A 330 3.44 -7.63 -12.57
CA VAL A 330 4.08 -6.52 -11.85
C VAL A 330 4.97 -5.74 -12.80
N PHE A 331 4.69 -4.45 -12.94
CA PHE A 331 5.48 -3.49 -13.70
C PHE A 331 6.29 -2.63 -12.73
N ARG A 332 7.59 -2.88 -12.64
CA ARG A 332 8.52 -2.15 -11.78
C ARG A 332 9.05 -0.92 -12.49
N LEU A 333 8.72 0.23 -11.93
CA LEU A 333 9.12 1.54 -12.38
C LEU A 333 10.39 1.96 -11.65
N HIS A 334 11.40 2.44 -12.38
CA HIS A 334 12.60 2.99 -11.73
C HIS A 334 12.22 4.17 -10.84
N TRP A 335 12.79 4.22 -9.65
CA TRP A 335 12.54 5.28 -8.68
C TRP A 335 13.62 6.34 -8.78
N TRP A 336 13.24 7.55 -9.20
CA TRP A 336 14.17 8.62 -9.52
C TRP A 336 14.06 9.78 -8.55
N TYR A 337 15.18 10.10 -7.89
CA TYR A 337 15.25 11.20 -6.94
C TYR A 337 15.57 12.52 -7.64
N LEU A 338 14.68 13.50 -7.45
CA LEU A 338 14.93 14.87 -7.85
C LEU A 338 15.50 15.69 -6.70
N PHE A 339 16.82 15.59 -6.49
CA PHE A 339 17.51 16.44 -5.52
C PHE A 339 17.78 17.83 -6.07
N ARG A 340 17.40 18.86 -5.31
CA ARG A 340 17.86 20.23 -5.56
C ARG A 340 19.31 20.35 -5.11
N THR A 341 20.20 20.77 -6.01
CA THR A 341 21.54 21.23 -5.60
C THR A 341 21.37 22.59 -4.91
N PRO A 342 21.78 22.77 -3.64
CA PRO A 342 21.63 24.06 -2.95
C PRO A 342 22.36 25.18 -3.73
N GLY A 343 21.69 26.31 -3.95
CA GLY A 343 22.31 27.51 -4.54
C GLY A 343 22.17 27.70 -6.07
N ARG A 344 21.36 26.92 -6.79
CA ARG A 344 21.10 27.15 -8.23
C ARG A 344 19.62 27.45 -8.53
N GLU A 345 19.41 28.36 -9.50
CA GLU A 345 18.11 28.83 -9.97
C GLU A 345 17.17 27.68 -10.42
N ILE A 346 15.88 27.88 -10.16
CA ILE A 346 14.77 26.95 -10.43
C ILE A 346 14.72 26.46 -11.89
N ARG A 347 15.05 27.32 -12.87
CA ARG A 347 15.05 26.98 -14.30
C ARG A 347 16.05 25.87 -14.69
N ARG A 348 16.97 25.48 -13.80
CA ARG A 348 17.87 24.34 -14.01
C ARG A 348 17.36 23.00 -13.50
N VAL A 349 16.29 22.90 -12.72
CA VAL A 349 15.86 21.59 -12.18
C VAL A 349 15.36 20.66 -13.29
N VAL A 350 14.69 21.18 -14.33
CA VAL A 350 14.30 20.38 -15.53
C VAL A 350 15.52 19.95 -16.33
N ARG A 351 16.51 20.83 -16.45
CA ARG A 351 17.77 20.51 -17.14
C ARG A 351 18.63 19.53 -16.33
N ASP A 352 18.62 19.63 -15.01
CA ASP A 352 19.27 18.72 -14.08
C ASP A 352 18.56 17.37 -14.07
N TYR A 353 17.22 17.34 -14.11
CA TYR A 353 16.42 16.12 -14.32
C TYR A 353 16.73 15.47 -15.67
N GLN A 354 16.68 16.24 -16.76
CA GLN A 354 17.00 15.77 -18.11
C GLN A 354 18.45 15.28 -18.24
N SER A 355 19.41 15.92 -17.57
CA SER A 355 20.82 15.50 -17.59
C SER A 355 21.13 14.32 -16.66
N ARG A 356 20.37 14.15 -15.57
CA ARG A 356 20.48 13.02 -14.62
C ARG A 356 19.66 11.81 -15.04
N GLN A 357 18.96 11.86 -16.19
CA GLN A 357 18.35 10.68 -16.85
C GLN A 357 19.33 9.52 -17.05
N THR A 358 20.63 9.77 -16.92
CA THR A 358 21.73 8.86 -17.23
C THR A 358 22.08 7.86 -16.12
N ASN A 359 21.67 8.07 -14.86
CA ASN A 359 21.98 7.16 -13.76
C ASN A 359 20.71 6.51 -13.19
N ALA A 360 20.06 5.68 -14.01
CA ALA A 360 18.99 4.81 -13.51
C ALA A 360 19.53 3.99 -12.33
N THR A 361 18.89 4.08 -11.17
CA THR A 361 19.20 3.19 -10.06
C THR A 361 19.08 1.75 -10.55
N ALA A 362 20.00 0.87 -10.13
CA ALA A 362 19.97 -0.54 -10.48
C ALA A 362 18.57 -1.14 -10.27
N ALA A 363 18.19 -2.13 -11.08
CA ALA A 363 16.91 -2.84 -11.03
C ALA A 363 16.77 -3.66 -9.73
N LYS A 364 16.58 -2.95 -8.60
CA LYS A 364 16.39 -3.50 -7.27
C LYS A 364 15.01 -3.04 -6.77
N ARG A 365 14.34 -3.94 -6.04
CA ARG A 365 13.00 -3.69 -5.48
C ARG A 365 12.93 -2.39 -4.66
N GLY A 366 13.88 -2.18 -3.75
CA GLY A 366 13.92 -1.01 -2.87
C GLY A 366 14.21 0.32 -3.60
N SER A 367 14.60 0.28 -4.88
CA SER A 367 14.78 1.44 -5.75
C SER A 367 13.76 1.47 -6.89
N SER A 368 12.59 0.87 -6.68
CA SER A 368 11.49 0.83 -7.64
C SER A 368 10.15 1.10 -6.97
N LYS A 369 9.20 1.54 -7.78
CA LYS A 369 7.76 1.53 -7.46
C LYS A 369 7.06 0.59 -8.41
N THR A 370 5.81 0.26 -8.16
CA THR A 370 5.09 -0.73 -8.97
C THR A 370 3.70 -0.30 -9.35
N ILE A 371 3.30 -0.72 -10.54
CA ILE A 371 1.91 -0.94 -10.88
C ILE A 371 1.75 -2.44 -11.06
N PHE A 372 0.75 -3.03 -10.44
CA PHE A 372 0.61 -4.48 -10.40
C PHE A 372 -0.84 -4.91 -10.58
N ASN A 373 -1.03 -6.10 -11.15
CA ASN A 373 -2.34 -6.69 -11.32
C ASN A 373 -2.91 -7.08 -9.95
N ALA A 374 -4.10 -6.60 -9.64
CA ALA A 374 -4.72 -6.80 -8.34
C ALA A 374 -5.11 -8.27 -8.08
N GLY A 375 -5.26 -9.09 -9.12
CA GLY A 375 -5.56 -10.52 -8.99
C GLY A 375 -4.46 -11.37 -8.34
N ALA A 376 -3.22 -10.87 -8.27
CA ALA A 376 -2.09 -11.65 -7.78
C ALA A 376 -1.98 -11.66 -6.23
N HIS A 377 -2.33 -12.77 -5.57
CA HIS A 377 -2.23 -12.95 -4.11
C HIS A 377 -0.85 -12.58 -3.54
N GLN A 378 -0.74 -11.39 -2.97
CA GLN A 378 0.53 -10.83 -2.54
C GLN A 378 0.37 -9.97 -1.29
N TYR A 379 1.43 -9.91 -0.51
CA TYR A 379 1.61 -8.95 0.56
C TYR A 379 2.13 -7.64 -0.03
N LEU A 380 1.72 -6.48 0.52
CA LEU A 380 2.02 -5.16 -0.03
C LEU A 380 2.84 -4.31 0.93
N ASP A 381 3.91 -3.68 0.44
CA ASP A 381 4.60 -2.57 1.13
C ASP A 381 4.62 -1.30 0.27
N GLN A 382 5.36 -0.26 0.69
CA GLN A 382 5.49 1.01 -0.03
C GLN A 382 6.12 0.89 -1.45
N HIS A 383 6.69 -0.27 -1.81
CA HIS A 383 7.23 -0.59 -3.13
C HIS A 383 6.30 -1.54 -3.93
N GLY A 384 5.11 -1.81 -3.37
CA GLY A 384 4.10 -2.74 -3.84
C GLY A 384 4.40 -4.19 -3.43
N PRO A 385 4.04 -5.18 -4.26
CA PRO A 385 4.02 -6.55 -3.78
C PRO A 385 5.40 -7.09 -3.42
N THR A 386 5.47 -7.84 -2.33
CA THR A 386 6.63 -8.68 -2.01
C THR A 386 6.57 -9.97 -2.83
N ARG A 387 7.74 -10.56 -3.10
CA ARG A 387 7.89 -11.72 -3.97
C ARG A 387 7.25 -12.97 -3.37
N GLY A 388 5.96 -13.17 -3.59
CA GLY A 388 5.26 -14.42 -3.29
C GLY A 388 5.56 -15.48 -4.34
N VAL A 389 5.85 -16.71 -3.89
CA VAL A 389 5.98 -17.88 -4.78
C VAL A 389 4.57 -18.25 -5.27
N GLY A 390 4.29 -18.05 -6.56
CA GLY A 390 3.19 -18.75 -7.24
C GLY A 390 2.02 -17.90 -7.77
N ALA A 391 1.75 -16.69 -7.24
CA ALA A 391 0.58 -15.91 -7.70
C ALA A 391 0.81 -15.17 -9.03
N CYS A 392 2.05 -14.74 -9.29
CA CYS A 392 2.41 -13.99 -10.49
C CYS A 392 3.07 -14.88 -11.53
N THR A 393 2.27 -15.61 -12.31
CA THR A 393 2.85 -16.57 -13.26
C THR A 393 3.51 -15.92 -14.49
N GLY A 394 3.18 -14.66 -14.83
CA GLY A 394 3.84 -13.90 -15.88
C GLY A 394 5.13 -13.16 -15.46
N GLY A 395 5.46 -13.19 -14.16
CA GLY A 395 6.66 -12.57 -13.61
C GLY A 395 6.60 -11.05 -13.47
N GLU A 396 7.73 -10.48 -13.04
CA GLU A 396 7.95 -9.03 -12.89
C GLU A 396 8.70 -8.50 -14.12
N ILE A 397 8.33 -7.31 -14.60
CA ILE A 397 9.07 -6.58 -15.64
C ILE A 397 9.59 -5.27 -15.08
N TYR A 398 10.85 -4.97 -15.35
CA TYR A 398 11.40 -3.64 -15.12
C TYR A 398 11.13 -2.79 -16.35
N VAL A 399 10.30 -1.79 -16.17
CA VAL A 399 9.89 -0.87 -17.23
C VAL A 399 11.08 0.02 -17.56
N LYS A 400 11.40 0.14 -18.85
CA LYS A 400 12.44 1.04 -19.33
C LYS A 400 12.11 2.48 -18.91
N PRO A 401 13.05 3.24 -18.28
CA PRO A 401 12.78 4.59 -17.79
C PRO A 401 12.26 5.56 -18.86
N GLU A 402 12.61 5.35 -20.13
CA GLU A 402 12.17 6.14 -21.28
C GLU A 402 10.67 5.95 -21.59
N VAL A 403 10.11 4.81 -21.17
CA VAL A 403 8.68 4.50 -21.29
C VAL A 403 7.92 5.04 -20.08
N ALA A 404 8.33 4.66 -18.87
CA ALA A 404 7.73 5.14 -17.63
C ALA A 404 8.67 4.99 -16.43
N HIS A 405 8.49 5.84 -15.43
CA HIS A 405 9.24 5.81 -14.17
C HIS A 405 8.48 6.54 -13.05
N ALA A 406 8.91 6.35 -11.80
CA ALA A 406 8.37 7.07 -10.65
C ALA A 406 9.36 8.16 -10.20
N VAL A 407 8.91 9.41 -10.19
CA VAL A 407 9.70 10.58 -9.82
C VAL A 407 9.42 10.92 -8.36
N HIS A 408 10.46 11.14 -7.56
CA HIS A 408 10.34 11.45 -6.15
C HIS A 408 10.96 12.81 -5.82
N PHE A 409 10.11 13.71 -5.33
CA PHE A 409 10.40 15.11 -5.09
C PHE A 409 10.85 15.37 -3.65
N ARG A 410 12.11 15.00 -3.32
CA ARG A 410 12.72 15.37 -2.03
C ARG A 410 13.99 16.20 -2.20
N ALA A 411 14.17 17.16 -1.29
CA ALA A 411 15.35 18.02 -1.24
C ALA A 411 16.62 17.23 -0.84
N THR A 412 16.49 16.17 -0.02
CA THR A 412 17.60 15.36 0.50
C THR A 412 17.28 13.87 0.45
N ALA A 413 18.32 13.02 0.37
CA ALA A 413 18.17 11.57 0.43
C ALA A 413 17.62 11.18 1.81
N ARG A 414 16.79 10.12 1.89
CA ARG A 414 16.31 9.60 3.19
C ARG A 414 17.53 9.24 4.03
N ASP A 415 17.84 10.04 5.05
CA ASP A 415 18.74 9.57 6.09
C ASP A 415 17.95 8.56 6.92
N PHE A 416 18.37 7.30 6.85
CA PHE A 416 17.64 6.17 7.45
C PHE A 416 17.55 6.25 8.98
N VAL A 417 18.23 7.21 9.60
CA VAL A 417 18.33 7.40 11.05
C VAL A 417 17.24 8.33 11.61
N ASP A 418 16.67 9.24 10.80
CA ASP A 418 15.78 10.29 11.32
C ASP A 418 14.56 10.54 10.40
N GLN A 419 13.72 9.51 10.19
CA GLN A 419 12.48 9.64 9.42
C GLN A 419 11.47 10.64 10.01
N CYS A 420 11.70 11.10 11.25
CA CYS A 420 10.95 12.16 11.90
C CYS A 420 11.38 13.58 11.47
N ARG A 421 12.56 13.72 10.84
CA ARG A 421 13.11 14.98 10.35
C ARG A 421 13.26 14.94 8.83
N LEU A 422 12.15 14.95 8.10
CA LEU A 422 12.24 15.27 6.67
C LEU A 422 12.37 16.78 6.52
N ASP A 423 13.40 17.22 5.80
CA ASP A 423 13.52 18.61 5.38
C ASP A 423 12.36 19.00 4.49
N THR A 424 11.91 20.24 4.65
CA THR A 424 10.80 20.84 3.90
C THR A 424 11.10 20.79 2.40
N PRO A 425 10.24 20.18 1.58
CA PRO A 425 10.37 20.28 0.14
C PRO A 425 10.12 21.74 -0.30
N LEU A 426 11.11 22.35 -0.94
CA LEU A 426 11.08 23.76 -1.37
C LEU A 426 10.11 23.96 -2.56
N ASN A 427 9.57 25.17 -2.63
CA ASN A 427 8.52 25.65 -3.54
C ASN A 427 8.57 25.07 -4.98
N MET A 428 7.42 24.57 -5.47
CA MET A 428 7.30 23.67 -6.63
C MET A 428 6.99 24.38 -7.96
N SER A 429 7.62 25.51 -8.29
CA SER A 429 7.47 26.07 -9.65
C SER A 429 8.05 25.16 -10.76
N TYR A 430 8.81 24.12 -10.40
CA TYR A 430 9.19 23.03 -11.31
C TYR A 430 8.01 22.13 -11.69
N MET A 431 7.06 21.91 -10.76
CA MET A 431 5.84 21.18 -11.07
C MET A 431 5.07 21.93 -12.13
N GLU A 432 5.06 23.27 -12.13
CA GLU A 432 4.43 24.02 -13.22
C GLU A 432 5.05 23.67 -14.58
N ASP A 433 6.38 23.72 -14.76
CA ASP A 433 7.02 23.35 -16.04
C ASP A 433 6.86 21.86 -16.41
N THR A 434 6.89 20.96 -15.42
CA THR A 434 6.73 19.52 -15.62
C THR A 434 5.27 19.15 -15.87
N TRP A 435 4.33 19.75 -15.17
CA TRP A 435 2.89 19.75 -15.41
C TRP A 435 2.61 20.27 -16.81
N ASN A 436 3.15 21.42 -17.19
CA ASN A 436 2.99 22.03 -18.51
C ASN A 436 3.55 21.16 -19.66
N ARG A 437 4.42 20.18 -19.36
CA ARG A 437 4.97 19.22 -20.33
C ARG A 437 4.32 17.84 -20.30
N ILE A 438 3.85 17.40 -19.13
CA ILE A 438 3.21 16.10 -18.92
C ILE A 438 1.72 16.16 -19.24
N VAL A 439 1.10 17.30 -18.93
CA VAL A 439 -0.32 17.54 -19.11
C VAL A 439 -0.54 18.03 -20.55
N PRO A 440 -1.33 17.32 -21.38
CA PRO A 440 -1.52 17.70 -22.77
C PRO A 440 -2.15 19.11 -22.88
N PRO A 441 -1.95 19.80 -24.02
CA PRO A 441 -2.45 21.17 -24.23
C PRO A 441 -3.95 21.39 -24.01
N PHE A 442 -4.77 20.33 -23.95
CA PHE A 442 -6.21 20.47 -23.68
C PHE A 442 -6.51 20.92 -22.23
N LEU A 443 -5.62 20.58 -21.28
CA LEU A 443 -5.68 21.03 -19.88
C LEU A 443 -5.00 22.40 -19.68
N ASP A 444 -4.38 22.98 -20.70
CA ASP A 444 -3.80 24.33 -20.67
C ASP A 444 -4.91 25.42 -20.70
N ARG A 445 -6.11 25.09 -21.20
CA ARG A 445 -7.24 26.04 -21.23
C ARG A 445 -7.80 26.39 -19.84
N THR A 446 -7.45 25.65 -18.79
CA THR A 446 -7.88 25.92 -17.41
C THR A 446 -6.86 26.77 -16.61
N ARG A 447 -5.72 27.16 -17.22
CA ARG A 447 -4.60 27.85 -16.54
C ARG A 447 -4.88 29.25 -15.99
N HIS A 448 -5.98 29.92 -16.30
CA HIS A 448 -6.24 31.27 -15.80
C HIS A 448 -6.97 31.34 -14.44
N ALA A 449 -7.20 30.19 -13.79
CA ALA A 449 -7.80 30.15 -12.47
C ALA A 449 -6.93 29.32 -11.51
N PHE A 450 -5.92 29.90 -10.88
CA PHE A 450 -5.29 29.29 -9.69
C PHE A 450 -6.23 29.27 -8.46
N ASN A 451 -7.43 29.85 -8.60
CA ASN A 451 -8.64 29.44 -7.90
C ASN A 451 -9.40 28.42 -8.78
N ILE A 452 -8.89 27.20 -8.92
CA ILE A 452 -9.74 26.12 -9.43
C ILE A 452 -10.72 25.83 -8.31
N ASN A 453 -11.90 26.46 -8.36
CA ASN A 453 -13.08 25.75 -7.92
C ASN A 453 -13.08 24.49 -8.78
N VAL A 454 -12.76 23.35 -8.15
CA VAL A 454 -13.05 22.05 -8.74
C VAL A 454 -14.58 21.99 -8.74
N ASP A 455 -15.17 22.67 -9.71
CA ASP A 455 -16.60 22.70 -9.91
C ASP A 455 -17.01 21.44 -10.64
N ASP A 456 -18.32 21.18 -10.63
CA ASP A 456 -18.90 19.97 -11.18
C ASP A 456 -18.61 19.83 -12.69
N GLU A 457 -18.26 20.93 -13.39
CA GLU A 457 -17.91 20.93 -14.80
C GLU A 457 -16.57 20.22 -15.05
N TRP A 458 -15.52 20.53 -14.28
CA TRP A 458 -14.23 19.84 -14.43
C TRP A 458 -14.33 18.36 -14.06
N ILE A 459 -15.06 18.02 -12.99
CA ILE A 459 -15.33 16.62 -12.61
C ILE A 459 -16.01 15.88 -13.77
N GLY A 460 -16.94 16.54 -14.46
CA GLY A 460 -17.60 16.03 -15.66
C GLY A 460 -16.70 15.84 -16.88
N THR A 461 -15.51 16.45 -16.94
CA THR A 461 -14.57 16.27 -18.06
C THR A 461 -13.57 15.12 -17.87
N ILE A 462 -13.27 14.74 -16.62
CA ILE A 462 -12.37 13.61 -16.31
C ILE A 462 -13.09 12.27 -16.37
N LEU A 463 -14.37 12.26 -16.00
CA LEU A 463 -15.24 11.13 -16.25
C LEU A 463 -15.69 11.23 -17.71
N PRO A 464 -15.17 10.43 -18.66
CA PRO A 464 -15.92 10.25 -19.90
C PRO A 464 -17.30 9.77 -19.47
N LEU A 465 -18.34 10.56 -19.75
CA LEU A 465 -19.73 10.21 -19.46
C LEU A 465 -19.91 8.76 -19.95
N GLY A 466 -20.08 7.86 -18.99
CA GLY A 466 -20.45 6.47 -19.23
C GLY A 466 -21.80 6.39 -19.92
#